data_AF-A0A530K2K3-F1
#
_entry.id   AF-A0A530K2K3-F1
#
_cell.length_a   1.000
_cell.length_b   1.000
_cell.length_c   1.000
_cell.angle_alpha   90.00
_cell.angle_beta   90.00
_cell.angle_gamma   90.00
#
_symmetry.space_group_name_H-M   'P 1'
#
loop_
_entity.id
_entity.type
_entity.pdbx_description
1 polymer ?
#
loop_
_entity_poly.entity_id
_entity_poly.type
_entity_poly.pdbx_seq_one_letter_code
_entity_poly.pdbx_strand_id
1 'polypeptide(L)'
;MSTPLDHIRNFSIVAHIDHGKSTLADRLIQLTGGLELRDMKEQVLDSMDIERERGITIKAQTVRLKYRANNGEDYILNLIDTPGHVDFAYEVSRSLAACEGSLLVVDASQGVEAQTLANVYQAIDNNHEIVVVLNKVDLPAAEPERIREQVEEVIGIDASNAVLISAKTGLGIPDVLEAIVHQLPPPREGDASAPLKAMLVDSWYDAYLGVIVLVRIIDGVLRKGQTIRMMGTGAKYLVERTGVF
;
A
#
# COMPACT_ATOMS: atom_id res chain seq x y z
N MET A 1 12.62 -19.75 5.10
CA MET A 1 12.31 -19.96 3.67
C MET A 1 12.06 -18.59 3.07
N SER A 2 12.75 -18.23 1.99
CA SER A 2 12.46 -16.98 1.27
C SER A 2 11.20 -17.19 0.43
N THR A 3 10.23 -16.28 0.53
CA THR A 3 9.09 -16.26 -0.38
C THR A 3 9.61 -16.02 -1.81
N PRO A 4 9.18 -16.82 -2.81
CA PRO A 4 9.49 -16.55 -4.21
C PRO A 4 9.04 -15.15 -4.63
N LEU A 5 9.78 -14.49 -5.53
CA LEU A 5 9.42 -13.15 -6.02
C LEU A 5 8.03 -13.12 -6.65
N ASP A 6 7.68 -14.17 -7.40
CA ASP A 6 6.38 -14.32 -8.07
C ASP A 6 5.20 -14.35 -7.08
N HIS A 7 5.45 -14.61 -5.81
CA HIS A 7 4.45 -14.68 -4.74
C HIS A 7 4.45 -13.42 -3.85
N ILE A 8 5.16 -12.36 -4.24
CA ILE A 8 5.19 -11.08 -3.53
C ILE A 8 4.41 -10.06 -4.36
N ARG A 9 3.62 -9.21 -3.71
CA ARG A 9 3.01 -8.02 -4.31
C ARG A 9 3.31 -6.82 -3.43
N ASN A 10 3.97 -5.81 -3.97
CA ASN A 10 4.17 -4.53 -3.30
C ASN A 10 3.22 -3.50 -3.89
N PHE A 11 2.35 -2.94 -3.07
CA PHE A 11 1.34 -2.02 -3.55
C PHE A 11 1.05 -0.92 -2.54
N SER A 12 0.48 0.17 -3.06
CA SER A 12 0.04 1.32 -2.27
C SER A 12 -1.45 1.58 -2.48
N ILE A 13 -2.08 2.33 -1.59
CA ILE A 13 -3.48 2.75 -1.76
C ILE A 13 -3.53 4.25 -2.03
N VAL A 14 -3.99 4.59 -3.23
CA VAL A 14 -4.15 5.97 -3.70
C VAL A 14 -5.64 6.31 -3.68
N ALA A 15 -6.00 7.35 -2.94
CA ALA A 15 -7.38 7.80 -2.82
C ALA A 15 -7.46 9.30 -2.50
N HIS A 16 -8.62 9.89 -2.74
CA HIS A 16 -8.96 11.18 -2.13
C HIS A 16 -9.19 11.04 -0.62
N ILE A 17 -9.22 12.18 0.07
CA ILE A 17 -9.66 12.27 1.45
C ILE A 17 -11.09 11.73 1.55
N ASP A 18 -11.39 11.01 2.63
CA ASP A 18 -12.70 10.40 2.91
C ASP A 18 -13.22 9.35 1.91
N HIS A 19 -12.48 8.97 0.88
CA HIS A 19 -12.86 7.86 -0.02
C HIS A 19 -12.70 6.47 0.63
N GLY A 20 -12.20 6.40 1.86
CA GLY A 20 -12.15 5.17 2.66
C GLY A 20 -10.87 4.35 2.52
N LYS A 21 -9.74 4.99 2.20
CA LYS A 21 -8.38 4.41 2.14
C LYS A 21 -8.02 3.64 3.42
N SER A 22 -8.05 4.30 4.58
CA SER A 22 -7.67 3.69 5.87
C SER A 22 -8.63 2.55 6.25
N THR A 23 -9.93 2.73 6.01
CA THR A 23 -10.93 1.68 6.26
C THR A 23 -10.70 0.45 5.39
N LEU A 24 -10.35 0.63 4.11
CA LEU A 24 -10.01 -0.48 3.22
C LEU A 24 -8.75 -1.20 3.73
N ALA A 25 -7.70 -0.46 4.08
CA ALA A 25 -6.47 -1.02 4.60
C ALA A 25 -6.73 -1.88 5.86
N ASP A 26 -7.51 -1.37 6.81
CA ASP A 26 -7.93 -2.10 8.01
C ASP A 26 -8.64 -3.42 7.66
N ARG A 27 -9.54 -3.42 6.67
CA ARG A 27 -10.25 -4.63 6.22
C ARG A 27 -9.34 -5.65 5.55
N LEU A 28 -8.33 -5.21 4.79
CA LEU A 28 -7.33 -6.11 4.21
C LEU A 28 -6.50 -6.78 5.32
N ILE A 29 -6.10 -6.02 6.35
CA ILE A 29 -5.37 -6.54 7.51
C ILE A 29 -6.20 -7.58 8.27
N GLN A 30 -7.50 -7.30 8.48
CA GLN A 30 -8.44 -8.21 9.12
C GLN A 30 -8.52 -9.57 8.43
N LEU A 31 -8.79 -9.56 7.12
CA LEU A 31 -9.05 -10.79 6.37
C LEU A 31 -7.80 -11.64 6.18
N THR A 32 -6.62 -11.03 6.16
CA THR A 32 -5.34 -11.73 6.04
C THR A 32 -4.80 -12.21 7.39
N GLY A 33 -5.56 -12.03 8.47
CA GLY A 33 -5.19 -12.52 9.81
C GLY A 33 -4.00 -11.78 10.42
N GLY A 34 -3.73 -10.54 9.99
CA GLY A 34 -2.63 -9.73 10.53
C GLY A 34 -2.84 -9.29 11.98
N LEU A 35 -4.08 -9.30 12.48
CA LEU A 35 -4.46 -8.92 13.84
C LEU A 35 -5.61 -9.80 14.35
N GLU A 36 -5.59 -10.19 15.63
CA GLU A 36 -6.79 -10.75 16.26
C GLU A 36 -7.87 -9.66 16.37
N LEU A 37 -9.15 -10.03 16.25
CA LEU A 37 -10.32 -9.12 16.40
C LEU A 37 -10.27 -8.22 17.65
N ARG A 38 -9.44 -8.57 18.64
CA ARG A 38 -9.27 -7.90 19.94
C ARG A 38 -8.28 -6.74 19.90
N ASP A 39 -7.32 -6.78 18.97
CA ASP A 39 -6.32 -5.73 18.76
C ASP A 39 -6.81 -4.65 17.77
N MET A 40 -8.03 -4.84 17.27
CA MET A 40 -8.69 -3.92 16.36
C MET A 40 -9.25 -2.70 17.08
N LYS A 41 -8.55 -1.58 16.93
CA LYS A 41 -9.16 -0.25 17.04
C LYS A 41 -9.54 0.23 15.63
N GLU A 42 -10.54 1.11 15.49
CA GLU A 42 -10.75 1.83 14.22
C GLU A 42 -9.45 2.54 13.83
N GLN A 43 -9.06 2.48 12.55
CA GLN A 43 -7.85 3.08 12.01
C GLN A 43 -6.57 2.52 12.64
N VAL A 44 -6.31 1.24 12.41
CA VAL A 44 -5.16 0.52 12.97
C VAL A 44 -3.84 1.12 12.50
N LEU A 45 -3.81 1.62 11.27
CA LEU A 45 -2.63 2.24 10.67
C LEU A 45 -2.38 3.66 11.20
N ASP A 46 -3.41 4.39 11.60
CA ASP A 46 -3.26 5.75 12.10
C ASP A 46 -2.66 5.68 13.52
N SER A 47 -1.34 5.81 13.58
CA SER A 47 -0.53 5.59 14.77
C SER A 47 -0.44 6.85 15.63
N MET A 48 -0.62 8.04 15.05
CA MET A 48 -0.54 9.32 15.75
C MET A 48 -1.92 9.77 16.22
N ASP A 49 -2.02 10.34 17.43
CA ASP A 49 -3.29 10.83 17.97
C ASP A 49 -3.91 11.92 17.07
N ILE A 50 -3.07 12.74 16.44
CA ILE A 50 -3.51 13.78 15.50
C ILE A 50 -4.06 13.23 14.17
N GLU A 51 -3.61 12.05 13.72
CA GLU A 51 -4.17 11.36 12.54
C GLU A 51 -5.59 10.91 12.85
N ARG A 52 -5.80 10.31 14.03
CA ARG A 52 -7.12 9.87 14.51
C ARG A 52 -8.08 11.03 14.77
N GLU A 53 -7.60 12.11 15.38
CA GLU A 53 -8.42 13.30 15.65
C GLU A 53 -8.92 13.97 14.36
N ARG A 54 -8.15 13.89 13.27
CA ARG A 54 -8.46 14.56 12.01
C ARG A 54 -8.96 13.63 10.90
N GLY A 55 -8.94 12.32 11.11
CA GLY A 55 -9.34 11.34 10.09
C GLY A 55 -8.42 11.30 8.86
N ILE A 56 -7.16 11.73 8.99
CA ILE A 56 -6.20 11.79 7.88
C ILE A 56 -4.97 10.92 8.18
N THR A 57 -4.43 10.29 7.14
CA THR A 57 -3.10 9.67 7.21
C THR A 57 -2.04 10.73 6.93
N ILE A 58 -1.20 10.99 7.92
CA ILE A 58 -0.10 11.95 7.85
C ILE A 58 1.18 11.23 7.45
N LYS A 59 1.40 10.02 7.95
CA LYS A 59 2.62 9.25 7.73
C LYS A 59 2.35 7.93 7.04
N ALA A 60 3.20 7.56 6.06
CA ALA A 60 3.07 6.27 5.40
C ALA A 60 3.31 5.10 6.38
N GLN A 61 2.39 4.14 6.39
CA GLN A 61 2.45 2.95 7.24
C GLN A 61 2.56 1.70 6.37
N THR A 62 3.44 0.78 6.75
CA THR A 62 3.70 -0.43 5.97
C THR A 62 3.29 -1.66 6.74
N VAL A 63 2.57 -2.57 6.10
CA VAL A 63 2.17 -3.85 6.70
C VAL A 63 2.40 -4.99 5.70
N ARG A 64 2.97 -6.09 6.19
CA ARG A 64 3.16 -7.33 5.48
C ARG A 64 2.02 -8.31 5.80
N LEU A 65 1.18 -8.54 4.81
CA LEU A 65 0.05 -9.45 4.89
C LEU A 65 0.40 -10.82 4.31
N LYS A 66 -0.14 -11.88 4.92
CA LYS A 66 -0.10 -13.24 4.37
C LYS A 66 -1.47 -13.57 3.85
N TYR A 67 -1.58 -13.87 2.56
CA TYR A 67 -2.85 -14.17 1.93
C TYR A 67 -2.77 -15.49 1.21
N ARG A 68 -3.75 -16.36 1.44
CA ARG A 68 -3.90 -17.59 0.66
C ARG A 68 -4.94 -17.34 -0.42
N ALA A 69 -4.48 -17.25 -1.66
CA ALA A 69 -5.33 -16.95 -2.80
C ALA A 69 -6.22 -18.15 -3.16
N ASN A 70 -7.26 -17.90 -3.95
CA ASN A 70 -8.21 -18.93 -4.39
C ASN A 70 -7.58 -20.02 -5.25
N ASN A 71 -6.42 -19.74 -5.86
CA ASN A 71 -5.62 -20.74 -6.57
C ASN A 71 -4.92 -21.75 -5.62
N GLY A 72 -5.02 -21.55 -4.31
CA GLY A 72 -4.48 -22.41 -3.26
C GLY A 72 -3.07 -22.06 -2.79
N GLU A 73 -2.42 -21.07 -3.41
CA GLU A 73 -1.05 -20.63 -3.12
C GLU A 73 -1.02 -19.50 -2.09
N ASP A 74 0.09 -19.44 -1.33
CA ASP A 74 0.34 -18.38 -0.36
C ASP A 74 1.12 -17.22 -0.99
N TYR A 75 0.60 -16.02 -0.82
CA TYR A 75 1.16 -14.75 -1.26
C TYR A 75 1.54 -13.86 -0.07
N ILE A 76 2.56 -13.04 -0.29
CA ILE A 76 2.95 -11.96 0.60
C ILE A 76 2.54 -10.65 -0.05
N LEU A 77 1.67 -9.91 0.62
CA LEU A 77 1.22 -8.61 0.15
C LEU A 77 1.83 -7.55 1.06
N ASN A 78 2.74 -6.73 0.54
CA ASN A 78 3.31 -5.59 1.25
C ASN A 78 2.50 -4.36 0.88
N LEU A 79 1.71 -3.88 1.83
CA LEU A 79 0.90 -2.67 1.71
C LEU A 79 1.70 -1.48 2.22
N ILE A 80 1.78 -0.41 1.43
CA ILE A 80 2.25 0.91 1.88
C ILE A 80 1.06 1.88 1.81
N ASP A 81 0.53 2.26 2.96
CA ASP A 81 -0.55 3.24 3.02
C ASP A 81 0.01 4.66 2.80
N THR A 82 -0.40 5.34 1.72
CA THR A 82 0.15 6.65 1.36
C THR A 82 -0.72 7.79 1.88
N PRO A 83 -0.15 8.93 2.32
CA PRO A 83 -0.94 10.12 2.66
C PRO A 83 -1.82 10.58 1.48
N GLY A 84 -3.07 10.97 1.76
CA GLY A 84 -3.99 11.48 0.73
C GLY A 84 -3.89 12.98 0.46
N HIS A 85 -3.16 13.72 1.31
CA HIS A 85 -3.09 15.18 1.28
C HIS A 85 -1.87 15.67 0.48
N VAL A 86 -2.06 16.73 -0.31
CA VAL A 86 -1.05 17.29 -1.23
C VAL A 86 0.24 17.75 -0.55
N ASP A 87 0.15 18.21 0.69
CA ASP A 87 1.32 18.66 1.49
C ASP A 87 2.35 17.55 1.75
N PHE A 88 1.96 16.28 1.59
CA PHE A 88 2.83 15.12 1.80
C PHE A 88 3.26 14.44 0.49
N ALA A 89 3.22 15.17 -0.64
CA ALA A 89 3.58 14.64 -1.96
C ALA A 89 4.97 13.95 -2.00
N TYR A 90 5.94 14.43 -1.22
CA TYR A 90 7.26 13.78 -1.14
C TYR A 90 7.23 12.39 -0.49
N GLU A 91 6.37 12.17 0.51
CA GLU A 91 6.17 10.85 1.11
C GLU A 91 5.40 9.92 0.19
N VAL A 92 4.39 10.45 -0.51
CA VAL A 92 3.63 9.72 -1.53
C VAL A 92 4.57 9.23 -2.63
N SER A 93 5.38 10.11 -3.21
CA SER A 93 6.33 9.76 -4.28
C SER A 93 7.31 8.66 -3.88
N ARG A 94 7.91 8.74 -2.67
CA ARG A 94 8.83 7.70 -2.17
C ARG A 94 8.15 6.36 -1.91
N SER A 95 6.93 6.40 -1.39
CA SER A 95 6.13 5.20 -1.15
C SER A 95 5.73 4.54 -2.45
N LEU A 96 5.33 5.34 -3.45
CA LEU A 96 5.01 4.86 -4.78
C LEU A 96 6.23 4.19 -5.42
N ALA A 97 7.39 4.84 -5.42
CA ALA A 97 8.62 4.24 -5.96
C ALA A 97 9.00 2.88 -5.33
N ALA A 98 8.47 2.56 -4.15
CA ALA A 98 8.68 1.28 -3.46
C ALA A 98 7.68 0.19 -3.87
N CYS A 99 6.72 0.49 -4.74
CA CYS A 99 5.68 -0.44 -5.17
C CYS A 99 5.77 -0.77 -6.66
N GLU A 100 5.10 -1.84 -7.04
CA GLU A 100 4.89 -2.23 -8.44
C GLU A 100 3.52 -1.79 -8.96
N GLY A 101 2.61 -1.51 -8.03
CA GLY A 101 1.23 -1.17 -8.35
C GLY A 101 0.55 -0.36 -7.26
N SER A 102 -0.66 0.08 -7.57
CA SER A 102 -1.49 0.89 -6.68
C SER A 102 -2.96 0.48 -6.77
N LEU A 103 -3.66 0.52 -5.64
CA LEU A 103 -5.11 0.50 -5.59
C LEU A 103 -5.61 1.94 -5.73
N LEU A 104 -6.38 2.22 -6.78
CA LEU A 104 -7.08 3.49 -6.93
C LEU A 104 -8.46 3.37 -6.30
N VAL A 105 -8.64 3.96 -5.12
CA VAL A 105 -9.91 3.95 -4.39
C VAL A 105 -10.73 5.19 -4.71
N VAL A 106 -11.87 4.99 -5.36
CA VAL A 106 -12.82 6.05 -5.74
C VAL A 106 -14.14 5.81 -5.02
N ASP A 107 -14.72 6.85 -4.43
CA ASP A 107 -16.04 6.78 -3.83
C ASP A 107 -17.10 6.67 -4.93
N ALA A 108 -17.89 5.60 -4.92
CA ALA A 108 -18.93 5.33 -5.90
C ALA A 108 -20.07 6.37 -5.88
N SER A 109 -20.17 7.20 -4.85
CA SER A 109 -21.18 8.26 -4.71
C SER A 109 -20.67 9.66 -5.07
N GLN A 110 -19.37 9.92 -4.93
CA GLN A 110 -18.76 11.23 -5.20
C GLN A 110 -18.05 11.25 -6.56
N GLY A 111 -17.36 10.16 -6.91
CA GLY A 111 -16.58 10.07 -8.13
C GLY A 111 -15.14 10.59 -7.99
N VAL A 112 -14.55 10.97 -9.12
CA VAL A 112 -13.16 11.40 -9.21
C VAL A 112 -13.01 12.86 -8.77
N GLU A 113 -12.33 13.08 -7.66
CA GLU A 113 -12.00 14.41 -7.13
C GLU A 113 -10.65 14.93 -7.63
N ALA A 114 -10.48 16.25 -7.74
CA ALA A 114 -9.29 16.87 -8.33
C ALA A 114 -7.97 16.52 -7.61
N GLN A 115 -8.00 16.31 -6.29
CA GLN A 115 -6.81 15.89 -5.53
C GLN A 115 -6.41 14.43 -5.80
N THR A 116 -7.38 13.56 -6.17
CA THR A 116 -7.11 12.17 -6.58
C THR A 116 -6.19 12.14 -7.80
N LEU A 117 -6.40 13.06 -8.74
CA LEU A 117 -5.64 13.12 -9.99
C LEU A 117 -4.14 13.28 -9.74
N ALA A 118 -3.74 14.16 -8.82
CA ALA A 118 -2.32 14.41 -8.55
C ALA A 118 -1.58 13.15 -8.05
N ASN A 119 -2.22 12.34 -7.22
CA ASN A 119 -1.62 11.10 -6.71
C ASN A 119 -1.69 9.97 -7.75
N VAL A 120 -2.75 9.92 -8.55
CA VAL A 120 -2.86 8.94 -9.64
C VAL A 120 -1.83 9.20 -10.72
N TYR A 121 -1.63 10.45 -11.14
CA TYR A 121 -0.58 10.80 -12.09
C TYR A 121 0.81 10.43 -11.55
N GLN A 122 1.08 10.62 -10.25
CA GLN A 122 2.32 10.13 -9.67
C GLN A 122 2.46 8.61 -9.74
N ALA A 123 1.39 7.84 -9.55
CA ALA A 123 1.42 6.39 -9.71
C ALA A 123 1.68 5.99 -11.17
N ILE A 124 1.05 6.66 -12.13
CA ILE A 124 1.28 6.47 -13.56
C ILE A 124 2.73 6.81 -13.94
N ASP A 125 3.27 7.93 -13.45
CA ASP A 125 4.65 8.35 -13.70
C ASP A 125 5.68 7.33 -13.13
N ASN A 126 5.31 6.58 -12.10
CA ASN A 126 6.10 5.46 -11.56
C ASN A 126 5.87 4.13 -12.30
N ASN A 127 5.11 4.12 -13.40
CA ASN A 127 4.73 2.94 -14.18
C ASN A 127 4.05 1.85 -13.32
N HIS A 128 3.19 2.27 -12.40
CA HIS A 128 2.41 1.35 -11.59
C HIS A 128 1.29 0.70 -12.39
N GLU A 129 1.07 -0.58 -12.13
CA GLU A 129 -0.20 -1.20 -12.49
C GLU A 129 -1.28 -0.73 -11.52
N ILE A 130 -2.44 -0.30 -12.03
CA ILE A 130 -3.49 0.31 -11.22
C ILE A 130 -4.73 -0.59 -11.19
N VAL A 131 -5.11 -1.03 -10.00
CA VAL A 131 -6.37 -1.73 -9.77
C VAL A 131 -7.39 -0.71 -9.29
N VAL A 132 -8.45 -0.52 -10.06
CA VAL A 132 -9.54 0.41 -9.72
C VAL A 132 -10.50 -0.27 -8.72
N VAL A 133 -10.74 0.42 -7.61
CA VAL A 133 -11.63 -0.03 -6.53
C VAL A 133 -12.69 1.03 -6.28
N LEU A 134 -13.95 0.69 -6.52
CA LEU A 134 -15.09 1.58 -6.26
C LEU A 134 -15.65 1.26 -4.88
N ASN A 135 -15.45 2.18 -3.94
CA ASN A 135 -15.84 2.02 -2.55
C ASN A 135 -17.20 2.66 -2.26
N LYS A 136 -17.77 2.32 -1.09
CA LYS A 136 -19.06 2.83 -0.59
C LYS A 136 -20.27 2.48 -1.47
N VAL A 137 -20.23 1.33 -2.14
CA VAL A 137 -21.38 0.83 -2.93
C VAL A 137 -22.60 0.48 -2.09
N ASP A 138 -22.47 0.49 -0.76
CA ASP A 138 -23.58 0.36 0.20
C ASP A 138 -24.44 1.64 0.31
N LEU A 139 -23.94 2.79 -0.15
CA LEU A 139 -24.68 4.04 -0.06
C LEU A 139 -25.79 4.10 -1.12
N PRO A 140 -27.01 4.58 -0.78
CA PRO A 140 -28.09 4.74 -1.75
C PRO A 140 -27.77 5.68 -2.92
N ALA A 141 -26.80 6.58 -2.73
CA ALA A 141 -26.34 7.52 -3.75
C ALA A 141 -25.18 6.97 -4.60
N ALA A 142 -24.76 5.71 -4.41
CA ALA A 142 -23.69 5.12 -5.20
C ALA A 142 -24.16 4.86 -6.64
N GLU A 143 -23.33 5.26 -7.61
CA GLU A 143 -23.56 5.09 -9.05
C GLU A 143 -22.33 4.46 -9.72
N PRO A 144 -21.98 3.19 -9.42
CA PRO A 144 -20.71 2.60 -9.82
C PRO A 144 -20.44 2.65 -11.33
N GLU A 145 -21.45 2.40 -12.17
CA GLU A 145 -21.34 2.42 -13.62
C GLU A 145 -20.95 3.81 -14.14
N ARG A 146 -21.62 4.86 -13.64
CA ARG A 146 -21.29 6.26 -13.98
C ARG A 146 -19.88 6.61 -13.52
N ILE A 147 -19.46 6.13 -12.35
CA ILE A 147 -18.10 6.40 -11.83
C ILE A 147 -17.02 5.64 -12.62
N ARG A 148 -17.30 4.42 -13.13
CA ARG A 148 -16.38 3.72 -14.04
C ARG A 148 -16.12 4.54 -15.30
N GLU A 149 -17.18 5.01 -15.95
CA GLU A 149 -17.07 5.89 -17.12
C GLU A 149 -16.28 7.15 -16.79
N GLN A 150 -16.53 7.76 -15.63
CA GLN A 150 -15.77 8.94 -15.19
C GLN A 150 -14.27 8.64 -15.00
N VAL A 151 -13.91 7.49 -14.42
CA VAL A 151 -12.50 7.09 -14.26
C VAL A 151 -11.83 6.93 -15.62
N GLU A 152 -12.51 6.29 -16.58
CA GLU A 152 -12.00 6.12 -17.95
C GLU A 152 -11.84 7.46 -18.68
N GLU A 153 -12.82 8.35 -18.59
CA GLU A 153 -12.81 9.64 -19.30
C GLU A 153 -11.85 10.66 -18.69
N VAL A 154 -11.79 10.74 -17.36
CA VAL A 154 -11.04 11.80 -16.65
C VAL A 154 -9.61 11.38 -16.37
N ILE A 155 -9.39 10.11 -16.01
CA ILE A 155 -8.06 9.60 -15.62
C ILE A 155 -7.40 8.88 -16.80
N GLY A 156 -8.17 8.25 -17.69
CA GLY A 156 -7.63 7.49 -18.82
C GLY A 156 -7.17 6.08 -18.44
N ILE A 157 -7.73 5.49 -17.38
CA ILE A 157 -7.45 4.12 -16.93
C ILE A 157 -8.66 3.25 -17.21
N ASP A 158 -8.43 2.04 -17.74
CA ASP A 158 -9.48 1.02 -17.93
C ASP A 158 -10.13 0.65 -16.58
N ALA A 159 -11.42 0.93 -16.43
CA ALA A 159 -12.20 0.65 -15.23
C ALA A 159 -13.19 -0.50 -15.45
N SER A 160 -13.10 -1.22 -16.58
CA SER A 160 -13.99 -2.34 -16.91
C SER A 160 -13.98 -3.45 -15.85
N ASN A 161 -12.80 -3.70 -15.26
CA ASN A 161 -12.59 -4.70 -14.21
C ASN A 161 -12.60 -4.09 -12.79
N ALA A 162 -13.14 -2.89 -12.61
CA ALA A 162 -13.13 -2.22 -11.32
C ALA A 162 -13.90 -3.03 -10.25
N VAL A 163 -13.26 -3.24 -9.10
CA VAL A 163 -13.80 -4.03 -8.01
C VAL A 163 -14.76 -3.18 -7.19
N LEU A 164 -15.99 -3.66 -7.02
CA LEU A 164 -17.03 -2.97 -6.26
C LEU A 164 -17.00 -3.41 -4.80
N ILE A 165 -16.79 -2.47 -3.88
CA ILE A 165 -16.64 -2.78 -2.46
C ILE A 165 -17.42 -1.83 -1.55
N SER A 166 -17.61 -2.30 -0.32
CA SER A 166 -17.90 -1.45 0.82
C SER A 166 -16.92 -1.78 1.93
N ALA A 167 -15.91 -0.93 2.13
CA ALA A 167 -14.95 -1.07 3.23
C ALA A 167 -15.64 -1.03 4.61
N LYS A 168 -16.78 -0.32 4.70
CA LYS A 168 -17.58 -0.24 5.92
C LYS A 168 -18.20 -1.59 6.27
N THR A 169 -18.87 -2.24 5.31
CA THR A 169 -19.59 -3.51 5.55
C THR A 169 -18.70 -4.75 5.38
N GLY A 170 -17.59 -4.62 4.67
CA GLY A 170 -16.71 -5.74 4.27
C GLY A 170 -17.10 -6.39 2.94
N LEU A 171 -18.11 -5.87 2.24
CA LEU A 171 -18.52 -6.37 0.92
C LEU A 171 -17.38 -6.19 -0.10
N GLY A 172 -17.06 -7.23 -0.86
CA GLY A 172 -16.11 -7.20 -1.98
C GLY A 172 -14.62 -7.13 -1.59
N ILE A 173 -14.28 -7.12 -0.30
CA ILE A 173 -12.88 -7.08 0.15
C ILE A 173 -12.08 -8.34 -0.27
N PRO A 174 -12.65 -9.57 -0.21
CA PRO A 174 -11.97 -10.74 -0.77
C PRO A 174 -11.63 -10.59 -2.26
N ASP A 175 -12.51 -9.95 -3.03
CA ASP A 175 -12.29 -9.73 -4.46
C ASP A 175 -11.16 -8.72 -4.71
N VAL A 176 -10.95 -7.76 -3.81
CA VAL A 176 -9.78 -6.86 -3.85
C VAL A 176 -8.49 -7.63 -3.60
N LEU A 177 -8.46 -8.55 -2.64
CA LEU A 177 -7.27 -9.37 -2.37
C LEU A 177 -6.91 -10.25 -3.60
N GLU A 178 -7.92 -10.82 -4.25
CA GLU A 178 -7.72 -11.56 -5.50
C GLU A 178 -7.27 -10.65 -6.64
N ALA A 179 -7.85 -9.46 -6.78
CA ALA A 179 -7.41 -8.50 -7.79
C ALA A 179 -5.94 -8.08 -7.59
N ILE A 180 -5.49 -7.89 -6.34
CA ILE A 180 -4.08 -7.62 -6.03
C ILE A 180 -3.18 -8.77 -6.51
N VAL A 181 -3.59 -10.02 -6.30
CA VAL A 181 -2.78 -11.19 -6.69
C VAL A 181 -2.70 -11.34 -8.21
N HIS A 182 -3.83 -11.18 -8.91
CA HIS A 182 -3.94 -11.49 -10.34
C HIS A 182 -3.63 -10.32 -11.28
N GLN A 183 -3.89 -9.08 -10.85
CA GLN A 183 -3.72 -7.90 -11.69
C GLN A 183 -2.37 -7.21 -11.42
N LEU A 184 -1.93 -7.11 -10.15
CA LEU A 184 -0.64 -6.46 -9.87
C LEU A 184 0.54 -7.37 -10.20
N PRO A 185 1.63 -6.83 -10.77
CA PRO A 185 2.81 -7.64 -11.07
C PRO A 185 3.63 -7.91 -9.80
N PRO A 186 4.40 -9.03 -9.79
CA PRO A 186 5.44 -9.24 -8.78
C PRO A 186 6.57 -8.21 -8.93
N PRO A 187 7.47 -8.09 -7.92
CA PRO A 187 8.66 -7.27 -8.03
C PRO A 187 9.46 -7.63 -9.29
N ARG A 188 9.69 -6.62 -10.14
CA ARG A 188 10.24 -6.82 -11.51
C ARG A 188 11.68 -7.33 -11.51
N GLU A 189 12.44 -6.97 -10.49
CA GLU A 189 13.86 -7.29 -10.36
C GLU A 189 14.18 -7.76 -8.94
N GLY A 190 15.22 -8.57 -8.85
CA GLY A 190 15.82 -8.96 -7.59
C GLY A 190 16.60 -10.26 -7.70
N ASP A 191 17.88 -10.20 -7.39
CA ASP A 191 18.72 -11.39 -7.24
C ASP A 191 19.18 -11.53 -5.78
N ALA A 192 18.70 -12.56 -5.09
CA ALA A 192 19.07 -12.83 -3.70
C ALA A 192 20.57 -13.14 -3.51
N SER A 193 21.27 -13.51 -4.59
CA SER A 193 22.72 -13.77 -4.59
C SER A 193 23.57 -12.54 -4.90
N ALA A 194 22.96 -11.48 -5.44
CA ALA A 194 23.65 -10.23 -5.74
C ALA A 194 23.99 -9.42 -4.47
N PRO A 195 24.91 -8.44 -4.55
CA PRO A 195 25.19 -7.54 -3.44
C PRO A 195 23.93 -6.82 -2.96
N LEU A 196 23.81 -6.63 -1.64
CA LEU A 196 22.65 -5.97 -1.05
C LEU A 196 22.42 -4.59 -1.66
N LYS A 197 21.26 -4.41 -2.29
CA LYS A 197 20.72 -3.14 -2.76
C LYS A 197 19.36 -2.95 -2.11
N ALA A 198 19.25 -1.92 -1.28
CA ALA A 198 18.02 -1.60 -0.58
C ALA A 198 17.69 -0.12 -0.79
N MET A 199 16.43 0.16 -1.09
CA MET A 199 15.90 1.51 -1.22
C MET A 199 15.34 1.97 0.13
N LEU A 200 15.72 3.17 0.54
CA LEU A 200 15.16 3.84 1.70
C LEU A 200 13.73 4.29 1.39
N VAL A 201 12.74 3.75 2.10
CA VAL A 201 11.34 4.14 1.97
C VAL A 201 11.03 5.25 2.97
N ASP A 202 11.30 4.98 4.25
CA ASP A 202 11.06 5.93 5.35
C ASP A 202 12.05 5.71 6.52
N SER A 203 12.10 6.66 7.44
CA SER A 203 12.87 6.56 8.68
C SER A 203 12.22 7.35 9.81
N TRP A 204 12.31 6.85 11.04
CA TRP A 204 11.87 7.57 12.23
C TRP A 204 12.73 7.27 13.44
N TYR A 205 12.59 8.09 14.47
CA TYR A 205 13.30 7.91 15.73
C TYR A 205 12.42 7.17 16.73
N ASP A 206 12.95 6.09 17.28
CA ASP A 206 12.42 5.37 18.43
C ASP A 206 13.30 5.66 19.66
N ALA A 207 12.67 5.92 20.81
CA ALA A 207 13.38 6.33 22.02
C ALA A 207 14.34 5.25 22.57
N TYR A 208 14.10 3.97 22.26
CA TYR A 208 14.87 2.84 22.76
C TYR A 208 15.76 2.22 21.68
N LEU A 209 15.27 2.14 20.45
CA LEU A 209 15.94 1.49 19.32
C LEU A 209 16.74 2.49 18.46
N GLY A 210 16.60 3.79 18.71
CA GLY A 210 17.25 4.83 17.91
C GLY A 210 16.56 5.02 16.57
N VAL A 211 17.33 5.33 15.52
CA VAL A 211 16.79 5.54 14.17
C VAL A 211 16.40 4.20 13.55
N ILE A 212 15.11 4.00 13.33
CA ILE A 212 14.55 2.88 12.59
C ILE A 212 14.42 3.30 11.12
N VAL A 213 14.77 2.38 10.23
CA VAL A 213 14.78 2.61 8.79
C VAL A 213 13.91 1.54 8.12
N LEU A 214 12.87 2.00 7.41
CA LEU A 214 12.07 1.16 6.54
C LEU A 214 12.73 1.11 5.16
N VAL A 215 13.03 -0.11 4.71
CA VAL A 215 13.68 -0.34 3.42
C VAL A 215 12.92 -1.34 2.57
N ARG A 216 12.95 -1.12 1.26
CA ARG A 216 12.61 -2.12 0.25
C ARG A 216 13.89 -2.80 -0.20
N ILE A 217 13.95 -4.13 -0.11
CA ILE A 217 15.06 -4.90 -0.67
C ILE A 217 14.83 -5.07 -2.17
N ILE A 218 15.81 -4.68 -2.98
CA ILE A 218 15.83 -4.88 -4.43
C ILE A 218 16.69 -6.11 -4.71
N ASP A 219 17.97 -6.07 -4.32
CA ASP A 219 18.91 -7.17 -4.51
C ASP A 219 19.53 -7.62 -3.19
N GLY A 220 19.99 -8.87 -3.18
CA GLY A 220 20.67 -9.49 -2.05
C GLY A 220 19.75 -9.75 -0.86
N VAL A 221 20.36 -9.91 0.31
CA VAL A 221 19.63 -10.25 1.54
C VAL A 221 20.18 -9.43 2.71
N LEU A 222 19.29 -8.73 3.40
CA LEU A 222 19.58 -8.02 4.64
C LEU A 222 19.42 -8.96 5.84
N ARG A 223 20.46 -9.07 6.68
CA ARG A 223 20.47 -9.94 7.86
C ARG A 223 21.10 -9.23 9.06
N LYS A 224 20.64 -9.59 10.27
CA LYS A 224 21.28 -9.19 11.53
C LYS A 224 22.78 -9.53 11.49
N GLY A 225 23.61 -8.61 11.97
CA GLY A 225 25.06 -8.73 12.04
C GLY A 225 25.79 -8.31 10.76
N GLN A 226 25.08 -7.99 9.68
CA GLN A 226 25.72 -7.43 8.48
C GLN A 226 26.15 -5.98 8.71
N THR A 227 27.29 -5.59 8.13
CA THR A 227 27.66 -4.18 8.03
C THR A 227 27.13 -3.63 6.71
N ILE A 228 26.27 -2.63 6.79
CA ILE A 228 25.70 -1.92 5.64
C ILE A 228 26.43 -0.59 5.42
N ARG A 229 26.34 -0.07 4.20
CA ARG A 229 26.87 1.25 3.83
C ARG A 229 25.76 2.11 3.27
N MET A 230 25.57 3.29 3.83
CA MET A 230 24.68 4.30 3.28
C MET A 230 25.33 4.95 2.07
N MET A 231 24.72 4.80 0.88
CA MET A 231 25.33 5.24 -0.37
C MET A 231 25.50 6.76 -0.47
N GLY A 232 24.58 7.55 0.12
CA GLY A 232 24.64 9.01 0.08
C GLY A 232 25.74 9.64 0.95
N THR A 233 26.08 9.02 2.09
CA THR A 233 27.05 9.57 3.05
C THR A 233 28.35 8.77 3.12
N GLY A 234 28.36 7.54 2.60
CA GLY A 234 29.46 6.58 2.75
C GLY A 234 29.58 5.98 4.15
N ALA A 235 28.73 6.39 5.11
CA ALA A 235 28.76 5.90 6.47
C ALA A 235 28.42 4.40 6.54
N LYS A 236 29.09 3.69 7.47
CA LYS A 236 28.91 2.25 7.68
C LYS A 236 28.25 2.00 9.02
N TYR A 237 27.28 1.11 9.05
CA TYR A 237 26.52 0.76 10.26
C TYR A 237 26.39 -0.76 10.39
N LEU A 238 26.37 -1.25 11.63
CA LEU A 238 26.08 -2.65 11.93
C LEU A 238 24.56 -2.83 12.06
N VAL A 239 24.00 -3.83 11.39
CA VAL A 239 22.57 -4.15 11.47
C VAL A 239 22.32 -4.93 12.75
N GLU A 240 21.76 -4.28 13.77
CA GLU A 240 21.46 -4.92 15.06
C GLU A 240 20.20 -5.79 15.02
N ARG A 241 19.18 -5.32 14.30
CA ARG A 241 17.88 -5.99 14.19
C ARG A 241 17.29 -5.77 12.79
N THR A 242 16.61 -6.80 12.30
CA THR A 242 15.79 -6.75 11.09
C THR A 242 14.40 -7.27 11.44
N GLY A 243 13.38 -6.72 10.80
CA GLY A 243 11.99 -7.12 10.99
C GLY A 243 11.15 -6.83 9.76
N VAL A 244 9.93 -7.32 9.78
CA VAL A 244 8.84 -6.90 8.90
C VAL A 244 7.72 -6.40 9.79
N PHE A 245 6.99 -5.40 9.33
CA PHE A 245 5.84 -4.84 10.01
C PHE A 245 4.57 -5.60 9.62
#